data_AF-A0A511SXS6-F1
#
_entry.id   AF-A0A511SXS6-F1
#
_cell.length_a   1.000
_cell.length_b   1.000
_cell.length_c   1.000
_cell.angle_alpha   90.00
_cell.angle_beta   90.00
_cell.angle_gamma   90.00
#
_symmetry.space_group_name_H-M   'P 1'
#
loop_
_entity.id
_entity.type
_entity.pdbx_description
1 polymer ?
#
loop_
_entity_poly.entity_id
_entity_poly.type
_entity_poly.pdbx_seq_one_letter_code
_entity_poly.pdbx_strand_id
1 'polypeptide(L)'
;MVSATTVAATVIGLGVVIWRVVAAAERRKGPPPEEVGRAAQVYLQSRTHQLREDLALGAGPTVEDLAAAASIRRENLPTFGRLLRANRRELLAMADTRTLTAERALAWLARVGELARTDPRLDEDRRAFLAVHGEEVAAEVVW
;
A
#
# COMPACT_ATOMS: atom_id res chain seq x y z
N MET A 1 20.90 16.89 -2.03
CA MET A 1 19.58 17.32 -1.56
C MET A 1 18.54 16.43 -2.24
N VAL A 2 18.07 15.39 -1.55
CA VAL A 2 17.01 14.53 -2.07
C VAL A 2 15.69 15.25 -1.78
N SER A 3 15.09 15.84 -2.80
CA SER A 3 13.89 16.67 -2.68
C SER A 3 12.73 15.88 -2.08
N ALA A 4 12.15 16.43 -1.01
CA ALA A 4 10.96 15.92 -0.34
C ALA A 4 9.77 15.64 -1.30
N THR A 5 9.77 16.29 -2.47
CA THR A 5 8.77 16.14 -3.53
C THR A 5 8.71 14.72 -4.12
N THR A 6 9.84 14.01 -4.23
CA THR A 6 9.84 12.64 -4.79
C THR A 6 9.27 11.63 -3.79
N VAL A 7 9.49 11.84 -2.49
CA VAL A 7 8.97 10.98 -1.44
C VAL A 7 7.45 11.11 -1.33
N ALA A 8 6.93 12.34 -1.41
CA ALA A 8 5.49 12.60 -1.38
C ALA A 8 4.73 11.94 -2.55
N ALA A 9 5.28 12.01 -3.77
CA ALA A 9 4.68 11.35 -4.94
C ALA A 9 4.67 9.81 -4.82
N THR A 10 5.69 9.24 -4.17
CA THR A 10 5.80 7.77 -4.00
C THR A 10 4.81 7.25 -2.97
N VAL A 11 4.62 7.97 -1.86
CA VAL A 11 3.67 7.58 -0.79
C VAL A 11 2.22 7.75 -1.23
N ILE A 12 1.90 8.86 -1.91
CA ILE A 12 0.56 9.08 -2.51
C ILE A 12 0.28 8.01 -3.58
N GLY A 13 1.26 7.69 -4.44
CA GLY A 13 1.13 6.65 -5.47
C GLY A 13 0.88 5.26 -4.89
N LEU A 14 1.62 4.86 -3.86
CA LEU A 14 1.43 3.56 -3.17
C LEU A 14 0.06 3.47 -2.49
N GLY A 15 -0.43 4.57 -1.93
CA GLY A 15 -1.74 4.58 -1.28
C GLY A 15 -2.94 4.52 -2.20
N VAL A 16 -2.85 5.25 -3.30
CA VAL A 16 -3.77 5.14 -4.41
C VAL A 16 -3.78 3.70 -4.94
N VAL A 17 -2.66 2.99 -4.97
CA VAL A 17 -2.56 1.60 -5.47
C VAL A 17 -3.20 0.58 -4.51
N ILE A 18 -2.93 0.67 -3.21
CA ILE A 18 -3.53 -0.21 -2.20
C ILE A 18 -5.08 -0.16 -2.29
N TRP A 19 -5.65 1.01 -2.60
CA TRP A 19 -7.11 1.17 -2.68
C TRP A 19 -7.70 1.12 -4.10
N ARG A 20 -7.00 1.59 -5.15
CA ARG A 20 -7.50 1.59 -6.55
C ARG A 20 -7.31 0.26 -7.26
N VAL A 21 -6.23 -0.50 -7.00
CA VAL A 21 -6.07 -1.86 -7.59
C VAL A 21 -7.20 -2.78 -7.11
N VAL A 22 -7.71 -2.50 -5.91
CA VAL A 22 -8.80 -3.23 -5.26
C VAL A 22 -10.19 -2.70 -5.64
N ALA A 23 -10.30 -1.46 -6.13
CA ALA A 23 -11.57 -0.80 -6.52
C ALA A 23 -11.89 -0.88 -8.03
N ALA A 24 -11.23 -1.77 -8.77
CA ALA A 24 -11.34 -1.94 -10.21
C ALA A 24 -10.61 -0.87 -11.05
N ALA A 25 -10.05 -1.38 -12.13
CA ALA A 25 -9.29 -0.75 -13.21
C ALA A 25 -10.07 0.31 -14.03
N GLU A 26 -10.83 1.20 -13.40
CA GLU A 26 -11.81 2.01 -14.15
C GLU A 26 -11.49 3.49 -14.35
N ARG A 27 -10.49 4.11 -13.73
CA ARG A 27 -10.28 5.56 -13.93
C ARG A 27 -8.83 5.96 -14.18
N ARG A 28 -8.46 5.81 -15.47
CA ARG A 28 -7.43 6.43 -16.35
C ARG A 28 -6.55 7.62 -15.87
N LYS A 29 -6.24 7.80 -14.59
CA LYS A 29 -5.27 8.81 -14.09
C LYS A 29 -4.54 8.31 -12.83
N GLY A 30 -3.80 7.23 -12.97
CA GLY A 30 -2.78 6.77 -12.01
C GLY A 30 -1.53 6.32 -12.77
N PRO A 31 -0.36 6.21 -12.13
CA PRO A 31 0.82 5.64 -12.77
C PRO A 31 0.48 4.24 -13.33
N PRO A 32 0.99 3.87 -14.52
CA PRO A 32 0.67 2.60 -15.15
C PRO A 32 0.97 1.43 -14.21
N PRO A 33 0.14 0.36 -14.20
CA PRO A 33 0.31 -0.77 -13.29
C PRO A 33 1.71 -1.39 -13.31
N GLU A 34 2.40 -1.35 -14.44
CA GLU A 34 3.80 -1.80 -14.56
C GLU A 34 4.79 -0.94 -13.76
N GLU A 35 4.64 0.39 -13.77
CA GLU A 35 5.51 1.29 -13.00
C GLU A 35 5.30 1.10 -11.51
N VAL A 36 4.05 0.96 -11.09
CA VAL A 36 3.68 0.64 -9.71
C VAL A 36 4.25 -0.71 -9.30
N GLY A 37 4.04 -1.75 -10.11
CA GLY A 37 4.55 -3.08 -9.85
C GLY A 37 6.07 -3.10 -9.75
N ARG A 38 6.77 -2.34 -10.59
CA ARG A 38 8.23 -2.21 -10.56
C ARG A 38 8.71 -1.47 -9.31
N ALA A 39 8.04 -0.39 -8.91
CA ALA A 39 8.34 0.31 -7.65
C ALA A 39 8.10 -0.60 -6.43
N ALA A 40 6.98 -1.34 -6.42
CA ALA A 40 6.66 -2.31 -5.39
C ALA A 40 7.68 -3.46 -5.34
N GLN A 41 8.13 -3.94 -6.49
CA GLN A 41 9.16 -4.97 -6.60
C GLN A 41 10.48 -4.48 -5.99
N VAL A 42 10.93 -3.28 -6.36
CA VAL A 42 12.15 -2.66 -5.80
C VAL A 42 12.01 -2.46 -4.29
N TYR A 43 10.85 -2.01 -3.82
CA TYR A 43 10.55 -1.85 -2.40
C TYR A 43 10.67 -3.18 -1.64
N LEU A 44 10.00 -4.23 -2.10
CA LEU A 44 10.00 -5.54 -1.46
C LEU A 44 11.39 -6.24 -1.53
N GLN A 45 12.12 -6.07 -2.63
CA GLN A 45 13.48 -6.60 -2.79
C GLN A 45 14.48 -5.90 -1.85
N SER A 46 14.41 -4.58 -1.75
CA SER A 46 15.34 -3.80 -0.91
C SER A 46 15.12 -4.02 0.59
N ARG A 47 13.96 -4.54 1.00
CA ARG A 47 13.55 -4.65 2.41
C ARG A 47 13.11 -6.04 2.83
N THR A 48 13.55 -7.09 2.15
CA THR A 48 13.08 -8.46 2.42
C THR A 48 13.32 -8.92 3.86
N HIS A 49 14.48 -8.62 4.45
CA HIS A 49 14.78 -8.96 5.85
C HIS A 49 13.91 -8.14 6.82
N GLN A 50 13.86 -6.82 6.62
CA GLN A 50 13.05 -5.90 7.44
C GLN A 50 11.57 -6.26 7.39
N LEU A 51 11.04 -6.57 6.21
CA LEU A 51 9.65 -6.99 6.00
C LEU A 51 9.31 -8.22 6.84
N ARG A 52 10.21 -9.21 6.93
CA ARG A 52 9.99 -10.42 7.75
C ARG A 52 9.90 -10.09 9.23
N GLU A 53 10.79 -9.24 9.71
CA GLU A 53 10.83 -8.81 11.10
C GLU A 53 9.61 -7.95 11.44
N ASP A 54 9.31 -6.94 10.63
CA ASP A 54 8.20 -6.02 10.85
C ASP A 54 6.84 -6.75 10.78
N LEU A 55 6.67 -7.69 9.85
CA LEU A 55 5.47 -8.54 9.79
C LEU A 55 5.40 -9.52 10.97
N ALA A 56 6.55 -10.03 11.44
CA ALA A 56 6.56 -10.90 12.61
C ALA A 56 6.18 -10.14 13.88
N LEU A 57 6.61 -8.88 14.00
CA LEU A 57 6.25 -7.99 15.09
C LEU A 57 4.83 -7.44 14.96
N GLY A 58 4.37 -7.21 13.72
CA GLY A 58 3.15 -6.44 13.43
C GLY A 58 3.35 -4.94 13.67
N ALA A 59 4.58 -4.47 13.61
CA ALA A 59 4.98 -3.09 13.84
C ALA A 59 6.36 -2.86 13.22
N GLY A 60 6.73 -1.60 13.02
CA GLY A 60 8.02 -1.22 12.44
C GLY A 60 7.87 -0.40 11.16
N PRO A 61 9.00 0.08 10.59
CA PRO A 61 9.00 1.03 9.48
C PRO A 61 8.21 0.55 8.27
N THR A 62 8.26 -0.76 7.95
CA THR A 62 7.53 -1.32 6.82
C THR A 62 6.03 -1.30 7.07
N VAL A 63 5.57 -1.61 8.29
CA VAL A 63 4.15 -1.56 8.64
C VAL A 63 3.63 -0.12 8.65
N GLU A 64 4.44 0.83 9.11
CA GLU A 64 4.13 2.25 9.07
C GLU A 64 4.03 2.79 7.65
N ASP A 65 4.98 2.44 6.78
CA ASP A 65 4.95 2.83 5.36
C ASP A 65 3.72 2.27 4.65
N LEU A 66 3.35 1.02 4.94
CA LEU A 66 2.15 0.39 4.38
C LEU A 66 0.87 1.03 4.91
N ALA A 67 0.84 1.41 6.18
CA ALA A 67 -0.30 2.12 6.76
C ALA A 67 -0.43 3.53 6.16
N ALA A 68 0.69 4.24 5.99
CA ALA A 68 0.74 5.56 5.37
C ALA A 68 0.29 5.48 3.91
N ALA A 69 0.78 4.50 3.15
CA ALA A 69 0.27 4.19 1.83
C ALA A 69 -1.24 3.93 1.91
N ALA A 70 -1.69 2.96 2.72
CA ALA A 70 -3.11 2.67 2.89
C ALA A 70 -3.92 3.81 3.54
N SER A 71 -3.35 4.98 3.80
CA SER A 71 -4.03 6.12 4.43
C SER A 71 -4.78 5.72 5.72
N ILE A 72 -4.23 4.73 6.41
CA ILE A 72 -4.73 4.23 7.68
C ILE A 72 -4.36 5.26 8.75
N ARG A 73 -5.35 5.65 9.55
CA ARG A 73 -5.14 6.61 10.64
C ARG A 73 -4.14 6.03 11.63
N ARG A 74 -3.30 6.89 12.23
CA ARG A 74 -2.29 6.46 13.22
C ARG A 74 -2.90 5.69 14.38
N GLU A 75 -4.13 6.02 14.76
CA GLU A 75 -4.92 5.34 15.80
C GLU A 75 -5.21 3.86 15.46
N ASN A 76 -5.33 3.55 14.17
CA ASN A 76 -5.63 2.22 13.66
C ASN A 76 -4.38 1.43 13.26
N LEU A 77 -3.19 2.03 13.33
CA LEU A 77 -1.91 1.38 13.05
C LEU A 77 -1.71 0.07 13.84
N PRO A 78 -2.00 0.00 15.16
CA PRO A 78 -1.89 -1.26 15.90
C PRO A 78 -2.84 -2.36 15.38
N THR A 79 -4.03 -1.97 14.90
CA THR A 79 -5.02 -2.90 14.31
C THR A 79 -4.51 -3.44 12.99
N PHE A 80 -4.03 -2.56 12.12
CA PHE A 80 -3.42 -2.94 10.84
C PHE A 80 -2.19 -3.83 11.03
N GLY A 81 -1.31 -3.48 11.97
CA GLY A 81 -0.15 -4.28 12.32
C GLY A 81 -0.48 -5.70 12.80
N ARG A 82 -1.49 -5.86 13.67
CA ARG A 82 -1.98 -7.19 14.09
C ARG A 82 -2.53 -7.99 12.91
N LEU A 83 -3.26 -7.35 12.02
CA LEU A 83 -3.82 -7.98 10.82
C LEU A 83 -2.71 -8.49 9.88
N LEU A 84 -1.69 -7.67 9.62
CA LEU A 84 -0.53 -8.07 8.82
C LEU A 84 0.24 -9.22 9.48
N ARG A 85 0.41 -9.18 10.80
CA ARG A 85 1.06 -10.26 11.57
C ARG A 85 0.28 -11.57 11.49
N ALA A 86 -1.05 -11.52 11.59
CA ALA A 86 -1.90 -12.70 11.46
C ALA A 86 -1.76 -13.36 10.07
N ASN A 87 -1.60 -12.55 9.03
CA ASN A 87 -1.46 -12.99 7.63
C ASN A 87 0.01 -13.09 7.16
N ARG A 88 0.99 -13.02 8.09
CA ARG A 88 2.42 -12.95 7.75
C ARG A 88 2.91 -14.08 6.84
N ARG A 89 2.39 -15.29 7.02
CA ARG A 89 2.84 -16.47 6.25
C ARG A 89 2.48 -16.33 4.77
N GLU A 90 1.25 -15.87 4.50
CA GLU A 90 0.76 -15.61 3.17
C GLU A 90 1.53 -14.46 2.52
N LEU A 91 1.64 -13.32 3.22
CA LEU A 91 2.33 -12.14 2.73
C LEU A 91 3.81 -12.42 2.42
N LEU A 92 4.50 -13.22 3.25
CA LEU A 92 5.89 -13.58 3.01
C LEU A 92 6.06 -14.59 1.86
N ALA A 93 5.10 -15.49 1.64
CA ALA A 93 5.14 -16.41 0.50
C ALA A 93 4.95 -15.65 -0.83
N MET A 94 4.10 -14.62 -0.84
CA MET A 94 3.90 -13.76 -2.00
C MET A 94 5.12 -12.87 -2.28
N ALA A 95 5.80 -12.39 -1.22
CA ALA A 95 7.00 -11.56 -1.30
C ALA A 95 8.34 -12.35 -1.42
N ASP A 96 8.30 -13.62 -1.81
CA ASP A 96 9.52 -14.42 -1.99
C ASP A 96 10.38 -13.84 -3.12
N THR A 97 11.57 -13.30 -2.75
CA THR A 97 12.50 -12.64 -3.66
C THR A 97 12.97 -13.49 -4.83
N ARG A 98 12.99 -14.82 -4.68
CA ARG A 98 13.38 -15.74 -5.77
C ARG A 98 12.38 -15.76 -6.91
N THR A 99 11.14 -15.39 -6.64
CA THR A 99 10.04 -15.40 -7.60
C THR A 99 9.43 -14.02 -7.81
N LEU A 100 9.95 -12.99 -7.14
CA LEU A 100 9.33 -11.67 -7.05
C LEU A 100 9.44 -10.89 -8.36
N THR A 101 8.34 -10.86 -9.10
CA THR A 101 8.13 -10.02 -10.29
C THR A 101 7.34 -8.76 -9.95
N ALA A 102 7.30 -7.79 -10.85
CA ALA A 102 6.49 -6.57 -10.73
C ALA A 102 5.00 -6.89 -10.52
N GLU A 103 4.47 -7.89 -11.24
CA GLU A 103 3.08 -8.34 -11.12
C GLU A 103 2.79 -8.96 -9.75
N ARG A 104 3.73 -9.76 -9.23
CA ARG A 104 3.59 -10.36 -7.89
C ARG A 104 3.69 -9.31 -6.79
N ALA A 105 4.55 -8.30 -6.97
CA ALA A 105 4.63 -7.18 -6.04
C ALA A 105 3.36 -6.34 -6.04
N LEU A 106 2.75 -6.13 -7.20
CA LEU A 106 1.44 -5.48 -7.32
C LEU A 106 0.34 -6.32 -6.65
N ALA A 107 0.32 -7.63 -6.90
CA ALA A 107 -0.62 -8.56 -6.26
C ALA A 107 -0.44 -8.59 -4.73
N TRP A 108 0.78 -8.45 -4.25
CA TRP A 108 1.08 -8.34 -2.83
C TRP A 108 0.47 -7.08 -2.20
N LEU A 109 0.63 -5.91 -2.85
CA LEU A 109 0.02 -4.65 -2.40
C LEU A 109 -1.52 -4.73 -2.42
N ALA A 110 -2.08 -5.30 -3.48
CA ALA A 110 -3.51 -5.54 -3.58
C ALA A 110 -3.99 -6.40 -2.40
N ARG A 111 -3.28 -7.49 -2.10
CA ARG A 111 -3.61 -8.39 -1.00
C ARG A 111 -3.59 -7.70 0.36
N VAL A 112 -2.62 -6.82 0.61
CA VAL A 112 -2.59 -5.98 1.83
C VAL A 112 -3.83 -5.11 1.93
N GLY A 113 -4.24 -4.47 0.83
CA GLY A 113 -5.49 -3.69 0.76
C GLY A 113 -6.74 -4.54 0.99
N GLU A 114 -6.80 -5.74 0.40
CA GLU A 114 -7.90 -6.67 0.63
C GLU A 114 -8.03 -7.08 2.09
N LEU A 115 -6.91 -7.43 2.72
CA LEU A 115 -6.88 -7.76 4.14
C LEU A 115 -7.39 -6.58 4.96
N ALA A 116 -6.92 -5.35 4.69
CA ALA A 116 -7.36 -4.17 5.43
C ALA A 116 -8.89 -3.98 5.39
N ARG A 117 -9.56 -4.29 4.27
CA ARG A 117 -11.03 -4.21 4.16
C ARG A 117 -11.78 -5.20 5.06
N THR A 118 -11.13 -6.26 5.52
CA THR A 118 -11.78 -7.24 6.40
C THR A 118 -12.03 -6.70 7.81
N ASP A 119 -11.31 -5.64 8.20
CA ASP A 119 -11.52 -4.96 9.47
C ASP A 119 -12.39 -3.70 9.28
N PRO A 120 -13.53 -3.57 9.99
CA PRO A 120 -14.44 -2.44 9.83
C PRO A 120 -13.81 -1.06 10.08
N ARG A 121 -12.83 -0.95 10.99
CA ARG A 121 -12.17 0.33 11.31
C ARG A 121 -11.21 0.75 10.21
N LEU A 122 -10.50 -0.21 9.65
CA LEU A 122 -9.60 0.03 8.52
C LEU A 122 -10.37 0.31 7.22
N ASP A 123 -11.51 -0.34 7.03
CA ASP A 123 -12.40 -0.03 5.91
C ASP A 123 -13.03 1.37 6.03
N GLU A 124 -13.28 1.85 7.25
CA GLU A 124 -13.69 3.23 7.48
C GLU A 124 -12.59 4.23 7.11
N ASP A 125 -11.34 3.98 7.48
CA ASP A 125 -10.18 4.81 7.08
C ASP A 125 -10.08 4.93 5.55
N ARG A 126 -10.23 3.79 4.86
CA ARG A 126 -10.31 3.75 3.40
C ARG A 126 -11.44 4.63 2.87
N ARG A 127 -12.66 4.47 3.41
CA ARG A 127 -13.82 5.22 2.94
C ARG A 127 -13.66 6.72 3.17
N ALA A 128 -13.08 7.11 4.31
CA ALA A 128 -12.75 8.51 4.60
C ALA A 128 -11.73 9.06 3.60
N PHE A 129 -10.66 8.32 3.31
CA PHE A 129 -9.66 8.70 2.31
C PHE A 129 -10.29 8.88 0.91
N LEU A 130 -11.12 7.91 0.48
CA LEU A 130 -11.80 7.97 -0.80
C LEU A 130 -12.86 9.07 -0.90
N ALA A 131 -13.50 9.45 0.22
CA ALA A 131 -14.47 10.55 0.25
C ALA A 131 -13.78 11.91 0.07
N VAL A 132 -12.62 12.11 0.72
CA VAL A 132 -11.85 13.37 0.62
C VAL A 132 -11.19 13.49 -0.75
N HIS A 133 -10.52 12.44 -1.22
CA HIS A 133 -9.75 12.48 -2.46
C HIS A 133 -10.51 11.92 -3.67
N GLY A 134 -11.80 11.63 -3.52
CA GLY A 134 -12.69 11.22 -4.59
C GLY A 134 -13.11 12.37 -5.51
N GLU A 135 -13.27 13.58 -4.95
CA GLU A 135 -13.69 14.79 -5.67
C GLU A 135 -12.55 15.80 -5.94
N GLU A 136 -11.58 15.96 -5.05
CA GLU A 136 -10.52 16.99 -5.17
C GLU A 136 -9.59 16.77 -6.37
N VAL A 137 -9.40 15.50 -6.78
CA VAL A 137 -8.66 15.11 -7.99
C VAL A 137 -9.45 15.41 -9.29
N ALA A 138 -10.76 15.66 -9.19
CA ALA A 138 -11.58 16.09 -10.33
C ALA A 138 -11.47 17.60 -10.60
N ALA A 139 -11.16 18.41 -9.58
CA ALA A 139 -11.11 19.87 -9.67
C ALA A 139 -9.73 20.42 -10.03
N GLU A 140 -8.64 19.74 -9.66
CA GLU A 140 -7.25 20.16 -9.98
C GLU A 140 -6.81 19.76 -11.41
N VAL A 141 -7.77 19.50 -12.31
CA VAL A 141 -7.52 19.20 -13.73
C VAL A 141 -8.40 20.06 -14.62
N VAL A 142 -8.34 21.37 -14.40
CA VAL A 142 -8.82 22.37 -15.35
C VAL A 142 -7.69 23.39 -15.54
N TRP A 143 -7.05 23.28 -16.70
CA TRP A 143 -5.98 24.09 -17.31
C TRP A 143 -4.53 23.74 -16.96
#